data_AF-A0A7G9S0B5-F1
#
_entry.id   AF-A0A7G9S0B5-F1
#
_cell.length_a   1.000
_cell.length_b   1.000
_cell.length_c   1.000
_cell.angle_alpha   90.00
_cell.angle_beta   90.00
_cell.angle_gamma   90.00
#
_symmetry.space_group_name_H-M   'P 1'
#
loop_
_entity.id
_entity.type
_entity.pdbx_description
1 polymer ?
#
loop_
_entity_poly.entity_id
_entity_poly.type
_entity_poly.pdbx_seq_one_letter_code
_entity_poly.pdbx_strand_id
1 'polypeptide(L)'
;MEKISKYKGPYKSQNDIDAVYGLENNYYFTMEASSLKNLMVIAFSVSNADATINEIAELRTDHPAIAFGGVYKDGLKLLIEVNQTMLTSTDEPTEIIKEIALILRYHDCRNICSVHGSENNIGIFRVGRRLSILDEETFESQSKIATINRKPTDKINGGSFLGYIGAACGLILGMMIWIALGYIGFIAGIAGYFMIKFAIRGFEMTGGELNRRSGKVLIGMTVFAIFLAQILNIALSAAKAMGDLSLFKNIEFLKIVMIGTLTDQKSLTVFIMNMMVALALTYWSSSNIFKALWNLDSKASKKARYKSTRLL
;
A
#
# COMPACT_ATOMS: atom_id res chain seq x y z
N MET A 1 -5.33 -19.48 4.63
CA MET A 1 -6.53 -18.79 5.12
C MET A 1 -7.65 -19.22 4.20
N GLU A 2 -8.66 -19.90 4.74
CA GLU A 2 -9.80 -20.33 3.93
C GLU A 2 -10.65 -19.11 3.56
N LYS A 3 -11.40 -19.20 2.45
CA LYS A 3 -12.28 -18.11 2.03
C LYS A 3 -13.45 -17.96 2.99
N ILE A 4 -13.72 -16.73 3.42
CA ILE A 4 -14.85 -16.44 4.33
C ILE A 4 -16.19 -16.77 3.69
N SER A 5 -16.28 -16.66 2.36
CA SER A 5 -17.47 -17.07 1.62
C SER A 5 -17.93 -18.52 1.87
N LYS A 6 -17.04 -19.39 2.38
CA LYS A 6 -17.36 -20.77 2.78
C LYS A 6 -18.30 -20.82 4.00
N TYR A 7 -18.20 -19.84 4.89
CA TYR A 7 -18.97 -19.74 6.15
C TYR A 7 -20.23 -18.89 6.01
N LYS A 8 -20.70 -18.64 4.78
CA LYS A 8 -21.80 -17.69 4.54
C LYS A 8 -23.15 -18.14 5.10
N GLY A 9 -23.35 -19.44 5.32
CA GLY A 9 -24.65 -20.01 5.70
C GLY A 9 -25.79 -19.48 4.80
N PRO A 10 -26.89 -18.94 5.39
CA PRO A 10 -28.00 -18.35 4.65
C PRO A 10 -27.75 -16.93 4.13
N TYR A 11 -26.60 -16.32 4.43
CA TYR A 11 -26.34 -14.91 4.19
C TYR A 11 -25.71 -14.63 2.83
N LYS A 12 -25.68 -13.35 2.47
CA LYS A 12 -25.10 -12.89 1.20
C LYS A 12 -23.59 -12.81 1.33
N SER A 13 -22.88 -13.12 0.24
CA SER A 13 -21.41 -13.05 0.17
C SER A 13 -20.96 -12.13 -0.96
N GLN A 14 -19.95 -11.32 -0.69
CA GLN A 14 -19.30 -10.45 -1.65
C GLN A 14 -17.94 -11.04 -2.05
N ASN A 15 -17.95 -11.86 -3.10
CA ASN A 15 -16.83 -12.73 -3.48
C ASN A 15 -15.53 -12.00 -3.83
N ASP A 16 -15.61 -10.74 -4.26
CA ASP A 16 -14.44 -9.99 -4.73
C ASP A 16 -13.64 -9.33 -3.59
N ILE A 17 -14.25 -9.15 -2.41
CA ILE A 17 -13.58 -8.71 -1.18
C ILE A 17 -13.54 -9.80 -0.11
N ASP A 18 -14.08 -10.99 -0.42
CA ASP A 18 -14.21 -12.13 0.49
C ASP A 18 -14.85 -11.74 1.83
N ALA A 19 -16.04 -11.15 1.74
CA ALA A 19 -16.85 -10.74 2.89
C ALA A 19 -18.23 -11.39 2.85
N VAL A 20 -18.81 -11.60 4.03
CA VAL A 20 -20.20 -12.05 4.21
C VAL A 20 -20.97 -10.96 4.94
N TYR A 21 -22.24 -10.80 4.62
CA TYR A 21 -23.07 -9.76 5.23
C TYR A 21 -24.54 -10.15 5.21
N GLY A 22 -25.30 -9.61 6.15
CA GLY A 22 -26.70 -9.98 6.29
C GLY A 22 -27.44 -9.15 7.32
N LEU A 23 -28.68 -9.58 7.54
CA LEU A 23 -29.56 -9.11 8.59
C LEU A 23 -29.98 -10.33 9.40
N GLU A 24 -29.77 -10.30 10.70
CA GLU A 24 -30.19 -11.36 11.63
C GLU A 24 -30.95 -10.74 12.79
N ASN A 25 -32.17 -11.20 13.09
CA ASN A 25 -33.06 -10.61 14.11
C ASN A 25 -33.15 -9.08 14.06
N ASN A 26 -33.26 -8.51 12.85
CA ASN A 26 -33.25 -7.07 12.58
C ASN A 26 -31.93 -6.35 12.91
N TYR A 27 -30.80 -7.04 13.12
CA TYR A 27 -29.48 -6.42 13.25
C TYR A 27 -28.63 -6.63 12.00
N TYR A 28 -28.08 -5.54 11.48
CA TYR A 28 -27.15 -5.61 10.36
C TYR A 28 -25.79 -6.10 10.87
N PHE A 29 -25.17 -7.00 10.12
CA PHE A 29 -23.83 -7.47 10.42
C PHE A 29 -22.97 -7.62 9.17
N THR A 30 -21.66 -7.55 9.37
CA THR A 30 -20.65 -7.83 8.35
C THR A 30 -19.60 -8.77 8.92
N MET A 31 -19.11 -9.72 8.11
CA MET A 31 -18.06 -10.65 8.47
C MET A 31 -16.94 -10.56 7.45
N GLU A 32 -15.73 -10.17 7.89
CA GLU A 32 -14.57 -9.91 7.03
C GLU A 32 -13.29 -10.56 7.59
N ALA A 33 -12.28 -10.74 6.73
CA ALA A 33 -10.99 -11.27 7.15
C ALA A 33 -10.21 -10.21 7.93
N SER A 34 -9.65 -10.60 9.07
CA SER A 34 -8.71 -9.75 9.81
C SER A 34 -7.37 -9.67 9.08
N SER A 35 -6.57 -8.67 9.43
CA SER A 35 -5.15 -8.62 9.05
C SER A 35 -4.33 -9.73 9.71
N LEU A 36 -4.82 -10.25 10.85
CA LEU A 36 -4.24 -11.37 11.56
C LEU A 36 -4.59 -12.70 10.88
N LYS A 37 -3.59 -13.58 10.76
CA LYS A 37 -3.73 -14.86 10.06
C LYS A 37 -4.79 -15.72 10.73
N ASN A 38 -5.69 -16.28 9.91
CA ASN A 38 -6.79 -17.18 10.32
C ASN A 38 -7.86 -16.54 11.22
N LEU A 39 -7.85 -15.22 11.38
CA LEU A 39 -8.86 -14.53 12.17
C LEU A 39 -9.87 -13.86 11.22
N MET A 40 -11.15 -14.01 11.54
CA MET A 40 -12.23 -13.24 10.91
C MET A 40 -12.92 -12.39 11.96
N VAL A 41 -13.50 -11.28 11.53
CA VAL A 41 -14.16 -10.32 12.42
C VAL A 41 -15.61 -10.22 11.99
N ILE A 42 -16.51 -10.52 12.92
CA ILE A 42 -17.94 -10.22 12.81
C ILE A 42 -18.15 -8.86 13.45
N ALA A 43 -18.81 -7.96 12.74
CA ALA A 43 -19.03 -6.59 13.17
C ALA A 43 -20.52 -6.24 13.12
N PHE A 44 -21.00 -5.69 14.22
CA PHE A 44 -22.31 -5.05 14.35
C PHE A 44 -22.12 -3.56 14.62
N SER A 45 -23.15 -2.76 14.38
CA SER A 45 -23.17 -1.34 14.70
C SER A 45 -24.46 -1.03 15.44
N VAL A 46 -24.38 -0.97 16.77
CA VAL A 46 -25.54 -0.94 17.65
C VAL A 46 -25.38 0.04 18.80
N SER A 47 -26.49 0.61 19.26
CA SER A 47 -26.54 1.42 20.47
C SER A 47 -26.29 0.55 21.71
N ASN A 48 -25.70 1.16 22.74
CA ASN A 48 -25.46 0.55 24.05
C ASN A 48 -24.69 -0.80 24.01
N ALA A 49 -23.80 -0.99 23.03
CA ALA A 49 -22.99 -2.20 22.90
C ALA A 49 -22.17 -2.54 24.17
N ASP A 50 -21.78 -1.55 24.99
CA ASP A 50 -20.97 -1.77 26.18
C ASP A 50 -21.67 -2.70 27.19
N ALA A 51 -23.01 -2.65 27.26
CA ALA A 51 -23.79 -3.50 28.16
C ALA A 51 -23.78 -4.98 27.75
N THR A 52 -23.48 -5.29 26.49
CA THR A 52 -23.57 -6.65 25.94
C THR A 52 -22.22 -7.35 25.80
N ILE A 53 -21.10 -6.62 25.89
CA ILE A 53 -19.74 -7.15 25.64
C ILE A 53 -19.43 -8.37 26.51
N ASN A 54 -19.70 -8.30 27.81
CA ASN A 54 -19.35 -9.38 28.73
C ASN A 54 -20.16 -10.65 28.45
N GLU A 55 -21.46 -10.51 28.23
CA GLU A 55 -22.36 -11.65 27.92
C GLU A 55 -22.01 -12.27 26.56
N ILE A 56 -21.68 -11.47 25.55
CA ILE A 56 -21.22 -11.99 24.26
C ILE A 56 -19.85 -12.67 24.39
N ALA A 57 -18.97 -12.19 25.27
CA ALA A 57 -17.70 -12.85 25.55
C ALA A 57 -17.88 -14.21 26.25
N GLU A 58 -18.94 -14.38 27.04
CA GLU A 58 -19.29 -15.64 27.71
C GLU A 58 -19.70 -16.74 26.72
N LEU A 59 -20.21 -16.38 25.53
CA LEU A 59 -20.52 -17.33 24.45
C LEU A 59 -19.30 -18.17 24.04
N ARG A 60 -18.08 -17.71 24.34
CA ARG A 60 -16.85 -18.48 24.13
C ARG A 60 -16.85 -19.84 24.83
N THR A 61 -17.64 -20.00 25.90
CA THR A 61 -17.81 -21.27 26.61
C THR A 61 -18.38 -22.34 25.69
N ASP A 62 -19.37 -21.97 24.87
CA ASP A 62 -20.03 -22.85 23.92
C ASP A 62 -19.37 -22.81 22.54
N HIS A 63 -18.74 -21.67 22.20
CA HIS A 63 -18.06 -21.41 20.93
C HIS A 63 -16.57 -21.06 21.14
N PRO A 64 -15.67 -22.05 21.33
CA PRO A 64 -14.24 -21.81 21.58
C PRO A 64 -13.51 -21.05 20.46
N ALA A 65 -14.11 -20.96 19.28
CA ALA A 65 -13.59 -20.18 18.17
C ALA A 65 -13.60 -18.67 18.43
N ILE A 66 -14.43 -18.16 19.33
CA ILE A 66 -14.38 -16.77 19.77
C ILE A 66 -13.03 -16.53 20.48
N ALA A 67 -12.25 -15.58 19.99
CA ALA A 67 -10.93 -15.29 20.54
C ALA A 67 -11.03 -14.77 21.97
N PHE A 68 -10.05 -15.11 22.81
CA PHE A 68 -9.99 -14.59 24.17
C PHE A 68 -9.76 -13.08 24.15
N GLY A 69 -10.67 -12.30 24.76
CA GLY A 69 -10.68 -10.84 24.64
C GLY A 69 -11.07 -10.33 23.24
N GLY A 70 -11.57 -11.21 22.37
CA GLY A 70 -11.94 -10.92 20.99
C GLY A 70 -13.29 -10.24 20.83
N VAL A 71 -14.01 -9.96 21.92
CA VAL A 71 -15.27 -9.21 21.93
C VAL A 71 -14.99 -7.84 22.51
N TYR A 72 -15.09 -6.81 21.69
CA TYR A 72 -14.80 -5.45 22.12
C TYR A 72 -15.52 -4.43 21.25
N LYS A 73 -15.54 -3.19 21.73
CA LYS A 73 -16.11 -2.05 21.03
C LYS A 73 -14.99 -1.20 20.43
N ASP A 74 -15.16 -0.82 19.16
CA ASP A 74 -14.32 0.16 18.47
C ASP A 74 -15.21 1.28 17.93
N GLY A 75 -15.20 2.43 18.62
CA GLY A 75 -16.12 3.53 18.33
C GLY A 75 -17.58 3.11 18.52
N LEU A 76 -18.36 3.06 17.43
CA LEU A 76 -19.77 2.63 17.45
C LEU A 76 -19.97 1.18 16.97
N LYS A 77 -18.87 0.46 16.72
CA LYS A 77 -18.90 -0.92 16.24
C LYS A 77 -18.65 -1.87 17.38
N LEU A 78 -19.46 -2.92 17.44
CA LEU A 78 -19.21 -4.10 18.27
C LEU A 78 -18.51 -5.13 17.38
N LEU A 79 -17.31 -5.53 17.77
CA LEU A 79 -16.44 -6.42 17.01
C LEU A 79 -16.24 -7.73 17.78
N ILE A 80 -16.36 -8.84 17.05
CA ILE A 80 -16.16 -10.20 17.55
C ILE A 80 -15.15 -10.89 16.65
N GLU A 81 -14.00 -11.19 17.20
CA GLU A 81 -12.93 -11.92 16.52
C GLU A 81 -13.12 -13.43 16.68
N VAL A 82 -13.16 -14.15 15.55
CA VAL A 82 -13.37 -15.59 15.49
C VAL A 82 -12.18 -16.24 14.77
N ASN A 83 -11.58 -17.24 15.42
CA ASN A 83 -10.46 -17.99 14.88
C ASN A 83 -10.94 -19.14 14.00
N GLN A 84 -10.67 -19.04 12.69
CA GLN A 84 -11.10 -20.01 11.69
C GLN A 84 -10.57 -21.43 11.95
N THR A 85 -9.41 -21.58 12.60
CA THR A 85 -8.85 -22.93 12.87
C THR A 85 -9.52 -23.65 14.03
N MET A 86 -10.26 -22.91 14.86
CA MET A 86 -10.97 -23.45 16.02
C MET A 86 -12.45 -23.74 15.72
N LEU A 87 -12.92 -23.39 14.52
CA LEU A 87 -14.28 -23.71 14.08
C LEU A 87 -14.44 -25.23 13.92
N THR A 88 -15.49 -25.74 14.53
CA THR A 88 -15.92 -27.13 14.49
C THR A 88 -16.72 -27.45 13.22
N SER A 89 -17.44 -26.47 12.68
CA SER A 89 -18.27 -26.61 11.48
C SER A 89 -18.28 -25.35 10.61
N THR A 90 -18.82 -25.47 9.39
CA THR A 90 -19.05 -24.30 8.53
C THR A 90 -20.23 -23.44 8.95
N ASP A 91 -21.10 -23.97 9.81
CA ASP A 91 -22.34 -23.33 10.24
C ASP A 91 -22.19 -22.61 11.58
N GLU A 92 -21.17 -22.96 12.39
CA GLU A 92 -20.86 -22.33 13.69
C GLU A 92 -20.81 -20.79 13.62
N PRO A 93 -20.22 -20.13 12.61
CA PRO A 93 -20.27 -18.68 12.51
C PRO A 93 -21.69 -18.12 12.38
N THR A 94 -22.60 -18.87 11.73
CA THR A 94 -24.02 -18.51 11.63
C THR A 94 -24.72 -18.65 12.97
N GLU A 95 -24.37 -19.66 13.77
CA GLU A 95 -24.89 -19.86 15.12
C GLU A 95 -24.45 -18.73 16.06
N ILE A 96 -23.16 -18.38 16.04
CA ILE A 96 -22.59 -17.24 16.77
C ILE A 96 -23.35 -15.93 16.41
N ILE A 97 -23.57 -15.67 15.12
CA ILE A 97 -24.31 -14.47 14.67
C ILE A 97 -25.74 -14.44 15.23
N LYS A 98 -26.43 -15.58 15.23
CA LYS A 98 -27.80 -15.70 15.75
C LYS A 98 -27.87 -15.44 17.26
N GLU A 99 -26.96 -16.03 18.03
CA GLU A 99 -26.89 -15.86 19.48
C GLU A 99 -26.56 -14.41 19.86
N ILE A 100 -25.58 -13.80 19.19
CA ILE A 100 -25.26 -12.38 19.38
C ILE A 100 -26.51 -11.52 19.09
N ALA A 101 -27.19 -11.76 17.98
CA ALA A 101 -28.36 -10.97 17.61
C ALA A 101 -29.53 -11.14 18.62
N LEU A 102 -29.63 -12.29 19.30
CA LEU A 102 -30.57 -12.49 20.40
C LEU A 102 -30.18 -11.69 21.65
N ILE A 103 -28.91 -11.67 22.04
CA ILE A 103 -28.41 -10.87 23.16
C ILE A 103 -28.66 -9.38 22.89
N LEU A 104 -28.32 -8.90 21.70
CA LEU A 104 -28.56 -7.51 21.30
C LEU A 104 -30.05 -7.15 21.41
N ARG A 105 -30.93 -8.06 21.01
CA ARG A 105 -32.39 -7.87 21.14
C ARG A 105 -32.85 -7.83 22.59
N TYR A 106 -32.30 -8.71 23.44
CA TYR A 106 -32.65 -8.78 24.86
C TYR A 106 -32.31 -7.47 25.59
N HIS A 107 -31.19 -6.84 25.25
CA HIS A 107 -30.75 -5.56 25.80
C HIS A 107 -31.34 -4.32 25.11
N ASP A 108 -32.34 -4.50 24.23
CA ASP A 108 -32.97 -3.42 23.47
C ASP A 108 -31.97 -2.53 22.69
N CYS A 109 -30.88 -3.14 22.21
CA CYS A 109 -29.92 -2.46 21.35
C CYS A 109 -30.62 -2.07 20.04
N ARG A 110 -30.26 -0.93 19.45
CA ARG A 110 -30.80 -0.47 18.16
C ARG A 110 -29.69 -0.37 17.13
N ASN A 111 -29.99 -0.67 15.86
CA ASN A 111 -29.01 -0.45 14.80
C ASN A 111 -28.70 1.05 14.68
N ILE A 112 -27.41 1.36 14.66
CA ILE A 112 -26.94 2.72 14.47
C ILE A 112 -25.93 2.79 13.33
N CYS A 113 -25.78 3.96 12.74
CA CYS A 113 -24.71 4.24 11.81
C CYS A 113 -23.35 4.15 12.52
N SER A 114 -22.42 3.40 11.94
CA SER A 114 -21.11 3.15 12.56
C SER A 114 -20.18 4.36 12.67
N VAL A 115 -20.60 5.53 12.18
CA VAL A 115 -19.84 6.78 12.24
C VAL A 115 -20.54 7.84 13.08
N HIS A 116 -21.81 8.16 12.80
CA HIS A 116 -22.52 9.24 13.48
C HIS A 116 -23.50 8.76 14.56
N GLY A 117 -23.80 7.45 14.61
CA GLY A 117 -24.73 6.89 15.59
C GLY A 117 -26.21 7.15 15.31
N SER A 118 -26.54 7.65 14.11
CA SER A 118 -27.94 7.84 13.71
C SER A 118 -28.67 6.49 13.59
N GLU A 119 -29.99 6.47 13.79
CA GLU A 119 -30.83 5.26 13.65
C GLU A 119 -31.62 5.23 12.32
N ASN A 120 -31.51 6.29 11.53
CA ASN A 120 -32.37 6.52 10.37
C ASN A 120 -31.82 5.83 9.12
N ASN A 121 -32.67 5.01 8.46
CA ASN A 121 -32.37 4.38 7.17
C ASN A 121 -31.00 3.69 7.12
N ILE A 122 -30.74 2.86 8.13
CA ILE A 122 -29.51 2.07 8.23
C ILE A 122 -29.51 0.97 7.17
N GLY A 123 -28.36 0.75 6.57
CA GLY A 123 -28.12 -0.32 5.61
C GLY A 123 -26.67 -0.76 5.60
N ILE A 124 -26.39 -1.79 4.81
CA ILE A 124 -25.02 -2.27 4.59
C ILE A 124 -24.54 -1.70 3.27
N PHE A 125 -23.48 -0.91 3.35
CA PHE A 125 -22.90 -0.24 2.21
C PHE A 125 -21.49 -0.73 1.95
N ARG A 126 -21.15 -0.80 0.66
CA ARG A 126 -19.77 -1.03 0.26
C ARG A 126 -19.03 0.29 0.09
N VAL A 127 -17.98 0.50 0.88
CA VAL A 127 -17.07 1.64 0.76
C VAL A 127 -15.67 1.12 0.42
N GLY A 128 -15.33 1.14 -0.86
CA GLY A 128 -14.05 0.62 -1.36
C GLY A 128 -13.95 -0.91 -1.25
N ARG A 129 -13.07 -1.40 -0.34
CA ARG A 129 -12.80 -2.82 -0.10
C ARG A 129 -13.40 -3.36 1.21
N ARG A 130 -14.16 -2.55 1.93
CA ARG A 130 -14.81 -2.95 3.19
C ARG A 130 -16.31 -2.75 3.09
N LEU A 131 -17.03 -3.54 3.86
CA LEU A 131 -18.43 -3.36 4.17
C LEU A 131 -18.56 -2.49 5.41
N SER A 132 -19.58 -1.65 5.46
CA SER A 132 -19.85 -0.76 6.59
C SER A 132 -21.34 -0.55 6.75
N ILE A 133 -21.78 -0.57 8.01
CA ILE A 133 -23.17 -0.30 8.40
C ILE A 133 -23.29 1.21 8.58
N LEU A 134 -24.03 1.87 7.70
CA LEU A 134 -24.12 3.33 7.62
C LEU A 134 -25.59 3.74 7.45
N ASP A 135 -25.89 5.00 7.75
CA ASP A 135 -27.08 5.66 7.21
C ASP A 135 -26.79 6.22 5.80
N GLU A 136 -27.84 6.56 5.06
CA GLU A 136 -27.75 7.05 3.68
C GLU A 136 -26.98 8.38 3.57
N GLU A 137 -27.12 9.31 4.53
CA GLU A 137 -26.43 10.60 4.52
C GLU A 137 -24.92 10.44 4.73
N THR A 138 -24.56 9.57 5.67
CA THR A 138 -23.20 9.15 5.97
C THR A 138 -22.61 8.37 4.80
N PHE A 139 -23.41 7.53 4.15
CA PHE A 139 -22.99 6.85 2.94
C PHE A 139 -22.78 7.84 1.78
N GLU A 140 -23.64 8.83 1.60
CA GLU A 140 -23.45 9.87 0.59
C GLU A 140 -22.22 10.72 0.89
N SER A 141 -22.03 11.17 2.13
CA SER A 141 -20.85 11.93 2.51
C SER A 141 -19.59 11.08 2.41
N GLN A 142 -19.60 9.81 2.82
CA GLN A 142 -18.45 8.91 2.67
C GLN A 142 -18.23 8.43 1.24
N SER A 143 -19.26 8.31 0.41
CA SER A 143 -19.12 7.98 -1.00
C SER A 143 -18.65 9.20 -1.78
N LYS A 144 -19.10 10.42 -1.44
CA LYS A 144 -18.55 11.68 -1.93
C LYS A 144 -17.11 11.84 -1.46
N ILE A 145 -16.80 11.63 -0.17
CA ILE A 145 -15.42 11.63 0.36
C ILE A 145 -14.60 10.51 -0.25
N ALA A 146 -15.12 9.31 -0.52
CA ALA A 146 -14.41 8.26 -1.23
C ALA A 146 -14.28 8.59 -2.74
N THR A 147 -15.09 9.50 -3.26
CA THR A 147 -15.07 10.06 -4.62
C THR A 147 -14.28 11.38 -4.71
N ILE A 148 -13.95 12.01 -3.57
CA ILE A 148 -13.11 13.21 -3.42
C ILE A 148 -11.69 12.78 -2.98
N ASN A 149 -11.59 11.72 -2.18
CA ASN A 149 -10.40 10.88 -1.92
C ASN A 149 -10.19 9.84 -3.04
N ARG A 150 -11.11 9.74 -4.02
CA ARG A 150 -10.62 9.68 -5.40
C ARG A 150 -9.98 11.04 -5.61
N LYS A 151 -8.70 11.16 -5.21
CA LYS A 151 -7.85 12.20 -5.77
C LYS A 151 -8.19 12.22 -7.26
N PRO A 152 -8.53 13.37 -7.85
CA PRO A 152 -8.77 13.44 -9.28
C PRO A 152 -7.46 13.10 -10.01
N THR A 153 -7.17 11.82 -10.15
CA THR A 153 -6.15 11.25 -11.04
C THR A 153 -6.70 11.09 -12.45
N ASP A 154 -7.82 11.75 -12.75
CA ASP A 154 -8.40 11.85 -14.08
C ASP A 154 -8.49 13.32 -14.48
N LYS A 155 -7.34 14.01 -14.44
CA LYS A 155 -6.93 15.14 -15.29
C LYS A 155 -5.63 15.74 -14.76
N ILE A 156 -4.51 15.11 -15.09
CA ILE A 156 -3.30 15.75 -15.64
C ILE A 156 -2.38 14.59 -16.05
N ASN A 157 -1.92 14.65 -17.30
CA ASN A 157 -0.84 13.83 -17.78
C ASN A 157 0.42 14.04 -16.92
N GLY A 158 1.01 12.96 -16.41
CA GLY A 158 2.34 12.96 -15.83
C GLY A 158 2.36 12.97 -14.31
N GLY A 159 3.31 12.25 -13.71
CA GLY A 159 3.55 12.31 -12.26
C GLY A 159 3.61 13.76 -11.77
N SER A 160 3.13 14.00 -10.55
CA SER A 160 3.25 15.31 -9.91
C SER A 160 4.67 15.84 -10.14
N PHE A 161 4.81 17.04 -10.70
CA PHE A 161 6.11 17.67 -10.95
C PHE A 161 6.96 17.69 -9.67
N LEU A 162 6.30 17.87 -8.52
CA LEU A 162 6.89 17.78 -7.19
C LEU A 162 7.43 16.38 -6.87
N GLY A 163 6.76 15.34 -7.36
CA GLY A 163 7.23 13.94 -7.37
C GLY A 163 8.61 13.82 -8.03
N TYR A 164 8.77 14.34 -9.24
CA TYR A 164 10.05 14.25 -9.95
C TYR A 164 11.17 15.08 -9.30
N ILE A 165 10.82 16.19 -8.64
CA ILE A 165 11.77 16.93 -7.80
C ILE A 165 12.25 16.05 -6.64
N GLY A 166 11.33 15.37 -5.95
CA GLY A 166 11.67 14.42 -4.89
C GLY A 166 12.53 13.25 -5.39
N ALA A 167 12.23 12.72 -6.57
CA ALA A 167 13.04 11.70 -7.22
C ALA A 167 14.47 12.19 -7.51
N ALA A 168 14.61 13.40 -8.03
CA ALA A 168 15.91 14.02 -8.30
C ALA A 168 16.73 14.18 -7.01
N CYS A 169 16.12 14.64 -5.92
CA CYS A 169 16.78 14.71 -4.61
C CYS A 169 17.25 13.32 -4.14
N GLY A 170 16.42 12.29 -4.29
CA GLY A 170 16.79 10.91 -3.98
C GLY A 170 17.95 10.37 -4.82
N LEU A 171 17.99 10.72 -6.11
CA LEU A 171 19.10 10.36 -7.00
C LEU A 171 20.40 11.05 -6.60
N ILE A 172 20.36 12.32 -6.21
CA ILE A 172 21.56 13.02 -5.70
C ILE A 172 22.13 12.31 -4.47
N LEU A 173 21.29 11.88 -3.53
CA LEU A 173 21.73 11.08 -2.38
C LEU A 173 22.39 9.77 -2.83
N GLY A 174 21.81 9.08 -3.81
CA GLY A 174 22.40 7.86 -4.35
C GLY A 174 23.71 8.08 -5.12
N MET A 175 23.86 9.22 -5.83
CA MET A 175 25.11 9.60 -6.48
C MET A 175 26.23 9.87 -5.46
N MET A 176 25.91 10.44 -4.30
CA MET A 176 26.90 10.60 -3.22
C MET A 176 27.39 9.24 -2.71
N ILE A 177 26.50 8.26 -2.55
CA ILE A 177 26.88 6.87 -2.21
C ILE A 177 27.78 6.27 -3.28
N TRP A 178 27.46 6.52 -4.57
CA TRP A 178 28.28 6.04 -5.68
C TRP A 178 29.70 6.58 -5.62
N ILE A 179 29.85 7.89 -5.43
CA ILE A 179 31.16 8.54 -5.34
C ILE A 179 31.92 8.00 -4.12
N ALA A 180 31.26 7.87 -2.97
CA ALA A 180 31.86 7.32 -1.75
C ALA A 180 32.36 5.87 -1.94
N LEU A 181 31.57 5.02 -2.62
CA LEU A 181 32.00 3.64 -2.92
C LEU A 181 33.13 3.60 -3.96
N GLY A 182 33.19 4.57 -4.87
CA GLY A 182 34.30 4.78 -5.78
C GLY A 182 35.64 5.03 -5.07
N TYR A 183 35.64 5.62 -3.87
CA TYR A 183 36.88 5.77 -3.07
C TYR A 183 37.42 4.42 -2.58
N ILE A 184 36.55 3.44 -2.33
CA ILE A 184 36.89 2.16 -1.70
C ILE A 184 37.18 1.09 -2.78
N GLY A 185 37.04 1.44 -4.06
CA GLY A 185 37.17 0.49 -5.17
C GLY A 185 36.05 -0.55 -5.21
N PHE A 186 34.90 -0.25 -4.61
CA PHE A 186 33.81 -1.20 -4.45
C PHE A 186 32.90 -1.26 -5.68
N ILE A 187 32.20 -2.38 -5.81
CA ILE A 187 31.39 -2.73 -6.97
C ILE A 187 30.18 -1.78 -7.10
N ALA A 188 30.12 -1.08 -8.24
CA ALA A 188 29.11 -0.09 -8.63
C ALA A 188 27.63 -0.54 -8.50
N GLY A 189 27.37 -1.85 -8.46
CA GLY A 189 26.03 -2.44 -8.41
C GLY A 189 25.19 -2.11 -7.18
N ILE A 190 25.82 -1.99 -6.01
CA ILE A 190 25.12 -1.71 -4.74
C ILE A 190 24.63 -0.26 -4.73
N ALA A 191 25.45 0.67 -5.23
CA ALA A 191 25.10 2.08 -5.33
C ALA A 191 23.89 2.32 -6.24
N GLY A 192 23.81 1.60 -7.37
CA GLY A 192 22.67 1.68 -8.28
C GLY A 192 21.35 1.22 -7.67
N TYR A 193 21.38 0.18 -6.82
CA TYR A 193 20.19 -0.24 -6.06
C TYR A 193 19.69 0.86 -5.12
N PHE A 194 20.58 1.52 -4.40
CA PHE A 194 20.19 2.63 -3.52
C PHE A 194 19.67 3.83 -4.32
N MET A 195 20.27 4.15 -5.47
CA MET A 195 19.78 5.21 -6.36
C MET A 195 18.32 5.01 -6.75
N ILE A 196 17.95 3.85 -7.29
CA ILE A 196 16.56 3.61 -7.70
C ILE A 196 15.61 3.61 -6.49
N LYS A 197 16.04 3.06 -5.35
CA LYS A 197 15.23 3.02 -4.12
C LYS A 197 14.97 4.42 -3.55
N PHE A 198 15.99 5.27 -3.53
CA PHE A 198 15.85 6.66 -3.08
C PHE A 198 15.09 7.52 -4.08
N ALA A 199 15.25 7.29 -5.39
CA ALA A 199 14.43 7.94 -6.41
C ALA A 199 12.95 7.63 -6.21
N ILE A 200 12.61 6.35 -6.00
CA ILE A 200 11.23 5.92 -5.72
C ILE A 200 10.71 6.56 -4.42
N ARG A 201 11.49 6.46 -3.34
CA ARG A 201 11.05 6.98 -2.04
C ARG A 201 10.90 8.49 -2.04
N GLY A 202 11.83 9.21 -2.67
CA GLY A 202 11.75 10.65 -2.85
C GLY A 202 10.54 11.05 -3.69
N PHE A 203 10.27 10.31 -4.77
CA PHE A 203 9.09 10.51 -5.61
C PHE A 203 7.78 10.35 -4.83
N GLU A 204 7.66 9.30 -4.01
CA GLU A 204 6.47 9.07 -3.19
C GLU A 204 6.32 10.10 -2.06
N MET A 205 7.41 10.47 -1.38
CA MET A 205 7.39 11.42 -0.27
C MET A 205 6.95 12.81 -0.68
N THR A 206 7.22 13.23 -1.91
CA THR A 206 6.78 14.53 -2.45
C THR A 206 5.45 14.47 -3.21
N GLY A 207 4.68 13.39 -2.98
CA GLY A 207 3.32 13.24 -3.50
C GLY A 207 3.23 12.67 -4.91
N GLY A 208 4.31 12.11 -5.44
CA GLY A 208 4.30 11.36 -6.70
C GLY A 208 3.66 9.98 -6.54
N GLU A 209 2.84 9.59 -7.51
CA GLU A 209 2.16 8.29 -7.52
C GLU A 209 2.83 7.34 -8.51
N LEU A 210 3.30 6.20 -8.01
CA LEU A 210 3.92 5.16 -8.83
C LEU A 210 2.88 4.53 -9.76
N ASN A 211 3.01 4.83 -11.04
CA ASN A 211 2.26 4.22 -12.12
C ASN A 211 3.23 3.76 -13.21
N ARG A 212 2.77 3.02 -14.23
CA ARG A 212 3.68 2.51 -15.27
C ARG A 212 4.42 3.60 -16.02
N ARG A 213 3.81 4.78 -16.23
CA ARG A 213 4.46 5.90 -16.92
C ARG A 213 5.55 6.52 -16.04
N SER A 214 5.24 6.87 -14.79
CA SER A 214 6.22 7.42 -13.85
C SER A 214 7.31 6.40 -13.52
N GLY A 215 7.00 5.11 -13.38
CA GLY A 215 7.99 4.05 -13.20
C GLY A 215 9.01 3.98 -14.34
N LYS A 216 8.59 4.09 -15.61
CA LYS A 216 9.51 4.18 -16.76
C LYS A 216 10.38 5.43 -16.70
N VAL A 217 9.80 6.57 -16.32
CA VAL A 217 10.56 7.83 -16.17
C VAL A 217 11.59 7.72 -15.04
N LEU A 218 11.24 7.18 -13.88
CA LEU A 218 12.18 6.96 -12.76
C LEU A 218 13.33 6.02 -13.15
N ILE A 219 13.05 4.96 -13.92
CA ILE A 219 14.09 4.09 -14.46
C ILE A 219 15.04 4.89 -15.36
N GLY A 220 14.50 5.69 -16.29
CA GLY A 220 15.29 6.56 -17.14
C GLY A 220 16.14 7.57 -16.36
N MET A 221 15.56 8.21 -15.34
CA MET A 221 16.30 9.14 -14.46
C MET A 221 17.41 8.44 -13.69
N THR A 222 17.20 7.19 -13.26
CA THR A 222 18.23 6.38 -12.59
C THR A 222 19.39 6.07 -13.53
N VAL A 223 19.11 5.65 -14.77
CA VAL A 223 20.14 5.41 -15.78
C VAL A 223 20.94 6.68 -16.06
N PHE A 224 20.26 7.82 -16.18
CA PHE A 224 20.90 9.12 -16.37
C PHE A 224 21.77 9.53 -15.17
N ALA A 225 21.30 9.29 -13.94
CA ALA A 225 22.07 9.58 -12.73
C ALA A 225 23.32 8.70 -12.62
N ILE A 226 23.25 7.43 -13.03
CA ILE A 226 24.42 6.52 -13.09
C ILE A 226 25.46 7.06 -14.08
N PHE A 227 25.03 7.53 -15.26
CA PHE A 227 25.92 8.16 -16.24
C PHE A 227 26.62 9.39 -15.63
N LEU A 228 25.86 10.28 -14.97
CA LEU A 228 26.42 11.48 -14.36
C LEU A 228 27.38 11.14 -13.20
N ALA A 229 27.01 10.20 -12.34
CA ALA A 229 27.85 9.72 -11.24
C ALA A 229 29.19 9.17 -11.76
N GLN A 230 29.17 8.47 -12.90
CA GLN A 230 30.38 7.94 -13.51
C GLN A 230 31.30 9.05 -14.04
N ILE A 231 30.76 10.09 -14.68
CA ILE A 231 31.55 11.27 -15.10
C ILE A 231 32.16 11.97 -13.87
N LEU A 232 31.37 12.18 -12.81
CA LEU A 232 31.85 12.79 -11.58
C LEU A 232 32.97 11.95 -10.94
N ASN A 233 32.85 10.63 -10.98
CA ASN A 233 33.89 9.74 -10.45
C ASN A 233 35.20 9.81 -11.26
N ILE A 234 35.12 9.91 -12.59
CA ILE A 234 36.30 10.10 -13.45
C ILE A 234 36.93 11.48 -13.21
N ALA A 235 36.13 12.54 -13.14
CA ALA A 235 36.63 13.89 -12.88
C ALA A 235 37.32 13.98 -11.52
N LEU A 236 36.74 13.36 -10.50
CA LEU A 236 37.34 13.28 -9.17
C LEU A 236 38.66 12.50 -9.19
N SER A 237 38.72 11.41 -9.94
CA SER A 237 39.95 10.61 -10.10
C SER A 237 41.04 11.39 -10.82
N ALA A 238 40.69 12.14 -11.87
CA ALA A 238 41.61 13.01 -12.60
C ALA A 238 42.13 14.17 -11.72
N ALA A 239 41.24 14.84 -10.97
CA ALA A 239 41.62 15.91 -10.04
C ALA A 239 42.61 15.41 -8.97
N LYS A 240 42.36 14.21 -8.41
CA LYS A 240 43.30 13.56 -7.49
C LYS A 240 44.65 13.25 -8.13
N ALA A 241 44.66 12.74 -9.36
CA ALA A 241 45.90 12.43 -10.08
C ALA A 241 46.74 13.70 -10.37
N MET A 242 46.08 14.84 -10.55
CA MET A 242 46.72 16.15 -10.70
C MET A 242 47.13 16.79 -9.36
N GLY A 243 46.80 16.17 -8.22
CA GLY A 243 47.14 16.67 -6.88
C GLY A 243 46.28 17.85 -6.41
N ASP A 244 45.24 18.22 -7.14
CA ASP A 244 44.40 19.38 -6.82
C ASP A 244 42.91 19.03 -6.85
N LEU A 245 42.35 18.81 -5.65
CA LEU A 245 40.92 18.55 -5.48
C LEU A 245 40.05 19.79 -5.74
N SER A 246 40.62 21.00 -5.74
CA SER A 246 39.87 22.23 -5.99
C SER A 246 39.34 22.29 -7.43
N LEU A 247 40.03 21.62 -8.37
CA LEU A 247 39.60 21.45 -9.76
C LEU A 247 38.22 20.81 -9.87
N PHE A 248 37.87 19.88 -8.96
CA PHE A 248 36.55 19.22 -8.98
C PHE A 248 35.39 20.19 -8.72
N LYS A 249 35.64 21.33 -8.06
CA LYS A 249 34.64 22.38 -7.86
C LYS A 249 34.44 23.26 -9.09
N ASN A 250 35.37 23.21 -10.06
CA ASN A 250 35.32 24.01 -11.27
C ASN A 250 34.45 23.33 -12.35
N ILE A 251 33.39 24.02 -12.77
CA ILE A 251 32.46 23.54 -13.82
C ILE A 251 33.18 23.38 -15.17
N GLU A 252 34.18 24.21 -15.48
CA GLU A 252 34.96 24.09 -16.72
C GLU A 252 35.77 22.80 -16.74
N PHE A 253 36.37 22.44 -15.61
CA PHE A 253 37.10 21.18 -15.47
C PHE A 253 36.16 19.98 -15.69
N LEU A 254 34.95 20.00 -15.10
CA LEU A 254 33.94 18.97 -15.33
C LEU A 254 33.56 18.85 -16.83
N LYS A 255 33.41 19.98 -17.53
CA LYS A 255 33.14 20.00 -18.98
C LYS A 255 34.29 19.41 -19.78
N ILE A 256 35.54 19.77 -19.47
CA ILE A 256 36.73 19.25 -20.15
C ILE A 256 36.82 17.74 -19.97
N VAL A 257 36.65 17.24 -18.74
CA VAL A 257 36.67 15.79 -18.47
C VAL A 257 35.55 15.07 -19.22
N MET A 258 34.35 15.64 -19.24
CA MET A 258 33.22 15.06 -19.98
C MET A 258 33.54 14.96 -21.49
N ILE A 259 34.02 16.04 -22.11
CA ILE A 259 34.35 16.07 -23.54
C ILE A 259 35.51 15.11 -23.84
N GLY A 260 36.57 15.13 -23.03
CA GLY A 260 37.72 14.25 -23.17
C GLY A 260 37.34 12.77 -23.06
N THR A 261 36.47 12.42 -22.12
CA THR A 261 35.95 11.05 -21.96
C THR A 261 35.14 10.59 -23.17
N LEU A 262 34.40 11.50 -23.81
CA LEU A 262 33.56 11.18 -24.97
C LEU A 262 34.32 11.19 -26.31
N THR A 263 35.46 11.88 -26.38
CA THR A 263 36.22 12.07 -27.63
C THR A 263 37.37 11.07 -27.76
N ASP A 264 38.06 10.75 -26.66
CA ASP A 264 39.15 9.79 -26.69
C ASP A 264 38.61 8.34 -26.74
N GLN A 265 38.97 7.59 -27.78
CA GLN A 265 38.48 6.23 -28.01
C GLN A 265 38.81 5.28 -26.85
N LYS A 266 39.99 5.43 -26.22
CA LYS A 266 40.39 4.60 -25.07
C LYS A 266 39.55 4.93 -23.85
N SER A 267 39.43 6.22 -23.51
CA SER A 267 38.62 6.68 -22.38
C SER A 267 37.14 6.35 -22.54
N LEU A 268 36.59 6.49 -23.76
CA LEU A 268 35.22 6.14 -24.09
C LEU A 268 34.96 4.64 -23.88
N THR A 269 35.89 3.78 -24.30
CA THR A 269 35.74 2.32 -24.15
C THR A 269 35.69 1.91 -22.67
N VAL A 270 36.58 2.46 -21.85
CA VAL A 270 36.62 2.21 -20.40
C VAL A 270 35.35 2.75 -19.73
N PHE A 271 34.90 3.93 -20.13
CA PHE A 271 33.65 4.52 -19.63
C PHE A 271 32.45 3.64 -19.94
N ILE A 272 32.28 3.21 -21.19
CA ILE A 272 31.16 2.37 -21.63
C ILE A 272 31.20 1.03 -20.91
N MET A 273 32.36 0.39 -20.80
CA MET A 273 32.50 -0.90 -20.11
C MET A 273 32.07 -0.79 -18.65
N ASN A 274 32.53 0.24 -17.94
CA ASN A 274 32.14 0.47 -16.55
C ASN A 274 30.66 0.78 -16.41
N MET A 275 30.08 1.57 -17.34
CA MET A 275 28.65 1.86 -17.37
C MET A 275 27.81 0.60 -17.61
N MET A 276 28.23 -0.27 -18.52
CA MET A 276 27.55 -1.53 -18.81
C MET A 276 27.55 -2.46 -17.59
N VAL A 277 28.70 -2.60 -16.93
CA VAL A 277 28.82 -3.38 -15.69
C VAL A 277 27.93 -2.79 -14.58
N ALA A 278 27.97 -1.46 -14.42
CA ALA A 278 27.13 -0.72 -13.49
C ALA A 278 25.63 -0.98 -13.71
N LEU A 279 25.16 -0.85 -14.96
CA LEU A 279 23.76 -1.06 -15.31
C LEU A 279 23.35 -2.52 -15.16
N ALA A 280 24.19 -3.47 -15.56
CA ALA A 280 23.93 -4.90 -15.41
C ALA A 280 23.78 -5.29 -13.93
N LEU A 281 24.69 -4.81 -13.08
CA LEU A 281 24.63 -5.08 -11.65
C LEU A 281 23.46 -4.36 -10.97
N THR A 282 23.14 -3.14 -11.37
CA THR A 282 21.98 -2.40 -10.88
C THR A 282 20.68 -3.13 -11.24
N TYR A 283 20.58 -3.62 -12.47
CA TYR A 283 19.45 -4.42 -12.91
C TYR A 283 19.35 -5.73 -12.12
N TRP A 284 20.47 -6.42 -11.91
CA TRP A 284 20.50 -7.67 -11.15
C TRP A 284 20.08 -7.45 -9.69
N SER A 285 20.68 -6.48 -9.02
CA SER A 285 20.40 -6.14 -7.62
C SER A 285 18.98 -5.61 -7.43
N SER A 286 18.44 -4.91 -8.43
CA SER A 286 17.11 -4.29 -8.38
C SER A 286 16.05 -5.07 -9.16
N SER A 287 16.32 -6.31 -9.54
CA SER A 287 15.45 -7.09 -10.43
C SER A 287 13.99 -7.19 -9.94
N ASN A 288 13.78 -7.30 -8.62
CA ASN A 288 12.44 -7.27 -8.01
C ASN A 288 11.75 -5.90 -8.12
N ILE A 289 12.51 -4.80 -7.98
CA ILE A 289 12.01 -3.43 -8.11
C ILE A 289 11.65 -3.15 -9.57
N PHE A 290 12.51 -3.52 -10.52
CA PHE A 290 12.24 -3.37 -11.95
C PHE A 290 11.01 -4.18 -12.38
N LYS A 291 10.90 -5.44 -11.94
CA LYS A 291 9.70 -6.26 -12.18
C LYS A 291 8.46 -5.62 -11.56
N ALA A 292 8.56 -5.07 -10.34
CA ALA A 292 7.46 -4.37 -9.69
C ALA A 292 7.02 -3.12 -10.49
N LEU A 293 7.97 -2.27 -10.90
CA LEU A 293 7.73 -1.06 -11.71
C LEU A 293 7.15 -1.38 -13.10
N TRP A 294 7.63 -2.46 -13.73
CA TRP A 294 7.15 -2.89 -15.05
C TRP A 294 5.76 -3.52 -14.98
N ASN A 295 5.49 -4.28 -13.92
CA ASN A 295 4.21 -4.92 -13.65
C ASN A 295 3.20 -4.00 -12.95
N LEU A 296 3.47 -2.69 -12.85
CA LEU A 296 2.51 -1.70 -12.37
C LEU A 296 1.21 -1.69 -13.22
N ASP A 297 1.19 -2.34 -14.38
CA ASP A 297 0.02 -2.53 -15.28
C ASP A 297 -0.68 -3.89 -15.24
N SER A 298 -0.78 -4.55 -14.07
CA SER A 298 -1.75 -5.66 -13.95
C SER A 298 -2.54 -5.75 -12.65
N LYS A 299 -2.37 -4.81 -11.72
CA LYS A 299 -3.27 -4.65 -10.55
C LYS A 299 -3.97 -3.30 -10.45
N ALA A 300 -3.63 -2.33 -11.32
CA ALA A 300 -4.29 -1.02 -11.34
C ALA A 300 -5.42 -0.90 -12.38
N SER A 301 -5.45 -1.71 -13.45
CA SER A 301 -6.49 -1.64 -14.50
C SER A 301 -7.55 -2.75 -14.45
N LYS A 302 -7.48 -3.67 -13.47
CA LYS A 302 -8.64 -4.46 -13.02
C LYS A 302 -9.18 -3.95 -11.68
N LYS A 303 -9.20 -2.63 -11.47
CA LYS A 303 -10.14 -2.08 -10.49
C LYS A 303 -11.50 -2.11 -11.16
N ALA A 304 -12.28 -3.14 -10.84
CA ALA A 304 -13.68 -3.15 -11.17
C ALA A 304 -14.26 -1.80 -10.77
N ARG A 305 -15.18 -1.32 -11.61
CA ARG A 305 -15.97 -0.13 -11.43
C ARG A 305 -16.82 -0.31 -10.17
N TYR A 306 -16.21 -0.22 -8.99
CA TYR A 306 -16.89 -0.38 -7.71
C TYR A 306 -17.64 0.92 -7.46
N LYS A 307 -18.88 0.95 -7.96
CA LYS A 307 -19.88 1.85 -7.41
C LYS A 307 -19.96 1.51 -5.92
N SER A 308 -19.81 2.52 -5.07
CA SER A 308 -20.36 2.47 -3.72
C SER A 308 -21.84 2.17 -3.90
N THR A 309 -22.31 1.04 -3.40
CA THR A 309 -23.68 0.59 -3.63
C THR A 309 -24.22 0.04 -2.33
N ARG A 310 -25.47 0.38 -2.04
CA ARG A 310 -26.24 -0.21 -0.96
C ARG A 310 -26.47 -1.70 -1.27
N LEU A 311 -26.14 -2.56 -0.33
CA LEU A 311 -26.23 -4.02 -0.49
C LEU A 311 -27.47 -4.59 0.20
N LEU A 312 -27.88 -3.97 1.30
CA LEU A 312 -29.10 -4.21 2.08
C LEU A 312 -29.60 -2.88 2.66
#